data_AF-A0A6V7X7D5-F1
#
_entry.id   AF-A0A6V7X7D5-F1
#
_cell.length_a   1.000
_cell.length_b   1.000
_cell.length_c   1.000
_cell.angle_alpha   90.00
_cell.angle_beta   90.00
_cell.angle_gamma   90.00
#
_symmetry.space_group_name_H-M   'P 1'
#
loop_
_entity.id
_entity.type
_entity.pdbx_description
1 polymer ?
#
loop_
_entity_poly.entity_id
_entity_poly.type
_entity_poly.pdbx_seq_one_letter_code
_entity_poly.pdbx_strand_id
1 'polypeptide(L)'
;MASTTNSPSTTPNDEGCGSFEDCVLLSSITRCIIQLEVVDAVSNILFGRNAFKVEPPAKRPSNTFTNERGGNGGGEGRSEDSFSIGELPSMFQYLSTKNLMCLADALLRSHSMARRLSSNTTAQRNLLWKATFKGRSKPNMQKLEAHSIHCALNILFQLYAQSSNGEPEIIEMFKKQLQKTVKYALEYYLTSHSDTFRSYWLTVVQMILNRTCDLPNDRFDELGVEFRLSLTSLIESEEQPIIRSALHRVVQRFITHERPNSSINTIS
;
A
#
# COMPACT_ATOMS: atom_id res chain seq x y z
N MET A 1 -42.15 -0.07 68.72
CA MET A 1 -40.68 -0.25 68.62
C MET A 1 -40.45 -1.07 67.36
N ALA A 2 -40.30 -0.40 66.22
CA ALA A 2 -39.01 -0.08 65.59
C ALA A 2 -38.30 -1.36 65.10
N SER A 3 -38.47 -1.70 63.81
CA SER A 3 -37.46 -1.51 62.74
C SER A 3 -36.38 -2.61 62.82
N THR A 4 -35.97 -3.34 61.79
CA THR A 4 -35.70 -2.91 60.41
C THR A 4 -35.49 -4.17 59.55
N THR A 5 -36.20 -4.24 58.42
CA THR A 5 -35.82 -5.02 57.24
C THR A 5 -34.72 -4.28 56.48
N ASN A 6 -33.63 -4.94 56.06
CA ASN A 6 -33.03 -4.76 54.71
C ASN A 6 -31.71 -5.52 54.52
N SER A 7 -31.74 -6.39 53.52
CA SER A 7 -30.74 -6.62 52.45
C SER A 7 -29.30 -7.05 52.79
N PRO A 8 -28.79 -8.14 52.17
CA PRO A 8 -27.36 -8.31 52.02
C PRO A 8 -26.87 -7.26 51.01
N SER A 9 -26.05 -6.34 51.47
CA SER A 9 -25.30 -5.43 50.60
C SER A 9 -24.39 -6.26 49.71
N THR A 10 -24.77 -6.33 48.44
CA THR A 10 -23.94 -6.71 47.31
C THR A 10 -22.59 -6.02 47.46
N THR A 11 -21.53 -6.82 47.53
CA THR A 11 -20.17 -6.36 47.28
C THR A 11 -20.18 -5.50 46.02
N PRO A 12 -19.58 -4.29 46.00
CA PRO A 12 -19.33 -3.67 44.72
C PRO A 12 -18.43 -4.64 43.97
N ASN A 13 -18.89 -5.11 42.82
CA ASN A 13 -18.02 -5.74 41.86
C ASN A 13 -16.85 -4.77 41.68
N ASP A 14 -15.66 -5.23 42.04
CA ASP A 14 -14.41 -4.57 41.71
C ASP A 14 -14.22 -4.73 40.20
N GLU A 15 -15.08 -4.07 39.41
CA GLU A 15 -14.87 -3.78 38.00
C GLU A 15 -13.88 -2.62 37.92
N GLY A 16 -12.70 -2.85 38.48
CA GLY A 16 -11.66 -1.85 38.71
C GLY A 16 -10.42 -2.13 37.88
N CYS A 17 -10.32 -1.39 36.77
CA CYS A 17 -9.11 -1.16 35.97
C CYS A 17 -8.61 -2.38 35.15
N GLY A 18 -8.86 -2.34 33.84
CA GLY A 18 -8.06 -3.14 32.90
C GLY A 18 -6.57 -2.90 33.17
N SER A 19 -5.75 -3.95 33.08
CA SER A 19 -4.32 -3.85 33.39
C SER A 19 -3.67 -2.69 32.62
N PHE A 20 -2.57 -2.12 33.10
CA PHE A 20 -1.86 -1.06 32.36
C PHE A 20 -1.53 -1.50 30.91
N GLU A 21 -1.21 -2.79 30.73
CA GLU A 21 -0.98 -3.43 29.43
C GLU A 21 -2.26 -3.45 28.57
N ASP A 22 -3.42 -3.66 29.21
CA ASP A 22 -4.72 -3.64 28.55
C ASP A 22 -5.04 -2.25 27.95
N CYS A 23 -4.77 -1.19 28.71
CA CYS A 23 -4.93 0.20 28.27
C CYS A 23 -3.97 0.55 27.10
N VAL A 24 -2.71 0.11 27.19
CA VAL A 24 -1.70 0.31 26.14
C VAL A 24 -2.09 -0.41 24.85
N LEU A 25 -2.61 -1.64 24.96
CA LEU A 25 -3.06 -2.43 23.81
C LEU A 25 -4.31 -1.82 23.17
N LEU A 26 -5.29 -1.37 23.96
CA LEU A 26 -6.48 -0.69 23.46
C LEU A 26 -6.13 0.61 22.73
N SER A 27 -5.25 1.42 23.31
CA SER A 27 -4.73 2.64 22.67
C SER A 27 -4.07 2.33 21.32
N SER A 28 -3.28 1.26 21.26
CA SER A 28 -2.59 0.83 20.04
C SER A 28 -3.58 0.33 18.97
N ILE A 29 -4.64 -0.36 19.38
CA ILE A 29 -5.75 -0.80 18.50
C ILE A 29 -6.48 0.41 17.91
N THR A 30 -6.90 1.37 18.75
CA THR A 30 -7.59 2.57 18.29
C THR A 30 -6.73 3.38 17.32
N ARG A 31 -5.42 3.49 17.60
CA ARG A 31 -4.46 4.12 16.67
C ARG A 31 -4.44 3.42 15.31
N CYS A 32 -4.50 2.08 15.25
CA CYS A 32 -4.52 1.35 13.97
C CYS A 32 -5.78 1.63 13.15
N ILE A 33 -6.94 1.72 13.80
CA ILE A 33 -8.21 2.02 13.12
C ILE A 33 -8.11 3.38 12.44
N ILE A 34 -7.67 4.39 13.19
CA ILE A 34 -7.50 5.75 12.67
C ILE A 34 -6.41 5.76 11.57
N GLN A 35 -5.30 5.05 11.78
CA GLN A 35 -4.23 4.98 10.79
C GLN A 35 -4.67 4.35 9.47
N LEU A 36 -5.55 3.35 9.48
CA LEU A 36 -6.05 2.74 8.24
C LEU A 36 -6.83 3.76 7.40
N GLU A 37 -7.71 4.53 8.03
CA GLU A 37 -8.44 5.61 7.34
C GLU A 37 -7.50 6.70 6.84
N VAL A 38 -6.47 7.06 7.61
CA VAL A 38 -5.47 8.04 7.21
C VAL A 38 -4.63 7.54 6.02
N VAL A 39 -4.21 6.27 6.04
CA VAL A 39 -3.45 5.65 4.95
C VAL A 39 -4.29 5.61 3.67
N ASP A 40 -5.57 5.24 3.78
CA ASP A 40 -6.49 5.24 2.64
C ASP A 40 -6.71 6.64 2.08
N ALA A 41 -6.89 7.63 2.96
CA ALA A 41 -7.00 9.03 2.56
C ALA A 41 -5.73 9.54 1.86
N VAL A 42 -4.55 9.28 2.42
CA VAL A 42 -3.25 9.65 1.85
C VAL A 42 -3.08 9.03 0.46
N SER A 43 -3.33 7.73 0.33
CA SER A 43 -3.18 7.03 -0.95
C SER A 43 -4.11 7.61 -2.02
N ASN A 44 -5.37 7.89 -1.66
CA ASN A 44 -6.34 8.49 -2.56
C ASN A 44 -5.99 9.94 -2.94
N ILE A 45 -5.42 10.72 -2.00
CA ILE A 45 -4.94 12.09 -2.25
C ILE A 45 -3.77 12.09 -3.24
N LEU A 46 -2.82 11.18 -3.03
CA LEU A 46 -1.60 11.13 -3.83
C LEU A 46 -1.86 10.57 -5.22
N PHE A 47 -2.67 9.52 -5.33
CA PHE A 47 -2.77 8.70 -6.55
C PHE A 47 -4.18 8.66 -7.15
N GLY A 48 -5.14 9.39 -6.59
CA GLY A 48 -6.54 9.37 -7.00
C GLY A 48 -7.35 8.24 -6.35
N ARG A 49 -8.68 8.30 -6.49
CA ARG A 49 -9.58 7.24 -6.01
C ARG A 49 -9.25 5.93 -6.73
N ASN A 50 -9.19 4.83 -5.98
CA ASN A 50 -8.84 3.47 -6.44
C ASN A 50 -7.34 3.12 -6.48
N ALA A 51 -6.47 3.84 -5.76
CA ALA A 51 -5.02 3.55 -5.71
C ALA A 51 -4.66 2.09 -5.34
N PHE A 52 -5.50 1.40 -4.57
CA PHE A 52 -5.33 -0.01 -4.19
C PHE A 52 -6.15 -0.99 -5.04
N LYS A 53 -6.95 -0.48 -5.97
CA LYS A 53 -7.80 -1.32 -6.81
C LYS A 53 -6.92 -1.98 -7.84
N VAL A 54 -7.08 -3.28 -7.93
CA VAL A 54 -6.48 -4.12 -8.95
C VAL A 54 -7.12 -3.76 -10.29
N GLU A 55 -6.61 -2.74 -10.97
CA GLU A 55 -7.00 -2.47 -12.34
C GLU A 55 -6.27 -3.42 -13.29
N PRO A 56 -6.96 -3.94 -14.33
CA PRO A 56 -6.28 -4.51 -15.48
C PRO A 56 -5.39 -3.44 -16.12
N PRO A 57 -4.32 -3.82 -16.84
CA PRO A 57 -3.33 -2.88 -17.37
C PRO A 57 -4.02 -1.74 -18.10
N ALA A 58 -3.80 -0.51 -17.62
CA ALA A 58 -4.34 0.69 -18.22
C ALA A 58 -3.92 0.73 -19.71
N LYS A 59 -4.91 0.86 -20.60
CA LYS A 59 -4.65 1.45 -21.90
C LYS A 59 -4.09 2.84 -21.62
N ARG A 60 -2.93 3.13 -22.22
CA ARG A 60 -2.27 4.45 -22.16
C ARG A 60 -3.34 5.55 -22.27
N PRO A 61 -3.23 6.67 -21.53
CA PRO A 61 -4.07 7.83 -21.80
C PRO A 61 -3.81 8.24 -23.25
N SER A 62 -4.79 7.93 -24.10
CA SER A 62 -4.83 8.43 -25.46
C SER A 62 -5.21 9.90 -25.33
N ASN A 63 -4.22 10.78 -25.45
CA ASN A 63 -4.47 12.18 -25.76
C ASN A 63 -5.05 12.24 -27.18
N THR A 64 -6.34 11.91 -27.31
CA THR A 64 -7.07 12.16 -28.53
C THR A 64 -7.69 13.55 -28.41
N PHE A 65 -6.91 14.55 -28.81
CA PHE A 65 -7.50 15.78 -29.33
C PHE A 65 -8.21 15.43 -30.64
N THR A 66 -9.48 15.00 -30.58
CA THR A 66 -10.37 15.01 -31.74
C THR A 66 -10.93 16.41 -31.90
N ASN A 67 -10.30 17.15 -32.78
CA ASN A 67 -10.84 18.34 -33.41
C ASN A 67 -11.95 17.88 -34.37
N GLU A 68 -13.21 17.89 -33.94
CA GLU A 68 -14.36 17.68 -34.84
C GLU A 68 -15.35 18.84 -34.73
N ARG A 69 -15.29 19.67 -35.77
CA ARG A 69 -16.19 20.76 -36.09
C ARG A 69 -17.31 20.20 -36.95
N GLY A 70 -18.55 20.21 -36.46
CA GLY A 70 -19.74 20.15 -37.32
C GLY A 70 -20.95 19.40 -36.77
N GLY A 71 -22.04 20.15 -36.50
CA GLY A 71 -23.38 19.71 -36.90
C GLY A 71 -24.33 19.13 -35.84
N ASN A 72 -24.97 20.03 -35.07
CA ASN A 72 -26.42 20.12 -34.80
C ASN A 72 -27.23 18.89 -34.31
N GLY A 73 -27.88 19.04 -33.15
CA GLY A 73 -29.25 18.54 -32.95
C GLY A 73 -29.63 17.86 -31.63
N GLY A 74 -30.00 18.65 -30.62
CA GLY A 74 -31.19 18.41 -29.77
C GLY A 74 -31.14 17.38 -28.62
N GLY A 75 -31.35 17.86 -27.38
CA GLY A 75 -31.78 17.02 -26.26
C GLY A 75 -31.35 17.54 -24.90
N GLU A 76 -32.17 18.41 -24.31
CA GLU A 76 -31.97 19.03 -23.00
C GLU A 76 -31.94 18.00 -21.85
N GLY A 77 -31.01 18.21 -20.93
CA GLY A 77 -30.91 17.51 -19.66
C GLY A 77 -29.87 18.18 -18.77
N ARG A 78 -30.06 19.48 -18.46
CA ARG A 78 -29.29 20.19 -17.43
C ARG A 78 -29.53 19.49 -16.10
N SER A 79 -28.62 18.59 -15.76
CA SER A 79 -28.48 18.03 -14.42
C SER A 79 -27.38 18.81 -13.74
N GLU A 80 -27.76 19.40 -12.61
CA GLU A 80 -27.04 20.23 -11.68
C GLU A 80 -25.56 19.87 -11.46
N ASP A 81 -24.77 20.91 -11.20
CA ASP A 81 -23.36 20.90 -10.84
C ASP A 81 -22.97 19.80 -9.84
N SER A 82 -22.74 18.60 -10.33
CA SER A 82 -21.89 17.64 -9.65
C SER A 82 -20.48 17.96 -10.11
N PHE A 83 -19.73 18.68 -9.27
CA PHE A 83 -18.28 18.66 -9.38
C PHE A 83 -17.86 17.19 -9.38
N SER A 84 -17.52 16.68 -10.57
CA SER A 84 -16.92 15.38 -10.76
C SER A 84 -15.59 15.39 -10.00
N ILE A 85 -15.61 15.03 -8.71
CA ILE A 85 -14.43 14.67 -7.89
C ILE A 85 -13.83 13.35 -8.41
N GLY A 86 -13.91 13.10 -9.72
CA GLY A 86 -13.28 12.03 -10.46
C GLY A 86 -11.98 12.47 -11.12
N GLU A 87 -11.69 13.77 -11.14
CA GLU A 87 -10.53 14.35 -11.84
C GLU A 87 -9.75 15.34 -10.96
N LEU A 88 -9.67 15.13 -9.63
CA LEU A 88 -8.65 15.89 -8.90
C LEU A 88 -7.28 15.41 -9.41
N PRO A 89 -6.43 16.31 -9.95
CA PRO A 89 -5.07 15.95 -10.35
C PRO A 89 -4.36 15.31 -9.17
N SER A 90 -3.62 14.22 -9.39
CA SER A 90 -2.84 13.54 -8.37
C SER A 90 -2.01 14.56 -7.58
N MET A 91 -2.20 14.67 -6.25
CA MET A 91 -1.48 15.68 -5.48
C MET A 91 0.03 15.40 -5.37
N PHE A 92 0.46 14.21 -5.80
CA PHE A 92 1.85 13.77 -5.80
C PHE A 92 2.81 14.80 -6.40
N GLN A 93 2.47 15.37 -7.56
CA GLN A 93 3.33 16.32 -8.29
C GLN A 93 3.53 17.67 -7.58
N TYR A 94 2.68 18.00 -6.61
CA TYR A 94 2.77 19.26 -5.86
C TYR A 94 3.53 19.12 -4.53
N LEU A 95 3.92 17.90 -4.15
CA LEU A 95 4.66 17.64 -2.93
C LEU A 95 6.16 17.60 -3.22
N SER A 96 6.94 18.21 -2.32
CA SER A 96 8.40 18.12 -2.40
C SER A 96 8.87 16.69 -2.17
N THR A 97 9.97 16.32 -2.81
CA THR A 97 10.67 15.05 -2.62
C THR A 97 10.91 14.73 -1.14
N LYS A 98 11.29 15.73 -0.34
CA LYS A 98 11.50 15.57 1.12
C LYS A 98 10.22 15.16 1.84
N ASN A 99 9.09 15.78 1.51
CA ASN A 99 7.80 15.46 2.12
C ASN A 99 7.33 14.06 1.71
N LEU A 100 7.52 13.68 0.45
CA LEU A 100 7.19 12.35 -0.06
C LEU A 100 8.02 11.26 0.63
N MET A 101 9.31 11.47 0.83
CA MET A 101 10.17 10.54 1.58
C MET A 101 9.76 10.43 3.04
N CYS A 102 9.51 11.56 3.72
CA CYS A 102 9.01 11.58 5.09
C CYS A 102 7.68 10.81 5.23
N LEU A 103 6.79 10.97 4.24
CA LEU A 103 5.52 10.26 4.19
C LEU A 103 5.72 8.76 3.97
N ALA A 104 6.61 8.35 3.06
CA ALA A 104 6.97 6.95 2.87
C ALA A 104 7.51 6.32 4.17
N ASP A 105 8.39 7.02 4.88
CA ASP A 105 8.92 6.55 6.17
C ASP A 105 7.82 6.43 7.24
N ALA A 106 6.90 7.40 7.30
CA ALA A 106 5.76 7.34 8.21
C ALA A 106 4.84 6.14 7.91
N LEU A 107 4.59 5.86 6.63
CA LEU A 107 3.81 4.70 6.19
C LEU A 107 4.50 3.37 6.54
N LEU A 108 5.83 3.28 6.38
CA LEU A 108 6.60 2.09 6.79
C LEU A 108 6.58 1.87 8.31
N ARG A 109 6.59 2.95 9.10
CA ARG A 109 6.40 2.88 10.55
C ARG A 109 5.00 2.42 10.92
N SER A 110 3.96 2.86 10.19
CA SER A 110 2.58 2.39 10.38
C SER A 110 2.46 0.89 10.06
N HIS A 111 3.04 0.42 8.94
CA HIS A 111 3.14 -1.00 8.62
C HIS A 111 3.81 -1.79 9.76
N SER A 112 4.96 -1.33 10.25
CA SER A 112 5.71 -2.01 11.33
C SER A 112 4.90 -2.09 12.63
N MET A 113 4.15 -1.04 12.95
CA MET A 113 3.27 -1.02 14.11
C MET A 113 2.13 -2.03 13.98
N ALA A 114 1.47 -2.07 12.82
CA ALA A 114 0.38 -3.00 12.53
C ALA A 114 0.86 -4.47 12.58
N ARG A 115 2.02 -4.77 11.98
CA ARG A 115 2.65 -6.10 12.02
C ARG A 115 2.97 -6.57 13.44
N ARG A 116 3.51 -5.70 14.28
CA ARG A 116 3.79 -6.03 15.68
C ARG A 116 2.50 -6.39 16.43
N LEU A 117 1.40 -5.69 16.15
CA LEU A 117 0.11 -5.95 16.77
C LEU A 117 -0.55 -7.23 16.24
N SER A 118 -0.42 -7.54 14.95
CA SER A 118 -0.95 -8.79 14.39
C SER A 118 -0.23 -10.04 14.92
N SER A 119 1.06 -9.94 15.20
CA SER A 119 1.82 -11.04 15.83
C SER A 119 1.36 -11.35 17.28
N ASN A 120 0.64 -10.43 17.94
CA ASN A 120 0.15 -10.58 19.31
C ASN A 120 -1.37 -10.85 19.37
N THR A 121 -1.83 -11.77 18.51
CA THR A 121 -3.27 -12.05 18.27
C THR A 121 -4.01 -12.54 19.54
N THR A 122 -3.36 -13.32 20.41
CA THR A 122 -4.00 -13.89 21.62
C THR A 122 -4.34 -12.82 22.65
N ALA A 123 -3.39 -11.92 22.97
CA ALA A 123 -3.64 -10.83 23.91
C ALA A 123 -4.70 -9.85 23.36
N GLN A 124 -4.64 -9.57 22.05
CA GLN A 124 -5.64 -8.74 21.37
C GLN A 124 -7.06 -9.32 21.49
N ARG A 125 -7.24 -10.61 21.19
CA ARG A 125 -8.57 -11.24 21.21
C ARG A 125 -9.20 -11.20 22.60
N ASN A 126 -8.41 -11.50 23.64
CA ASN A 126 -8.88 -11.47 25.03
C ASN A 126 -9.24 -10.05 25.47
N LEU A 127 -8.45 -9.06 25.05
CA LEU A 127 -8.71 -7.65 25.36
C LEU A 127 -9.97 -7.11 24.68
N LEU A 128 -10.14 -7.39 23.38
CA LEU A 128 -11.30 -6.93 22.61
C LEU A 128 -12.61 -7.46 23.23
N TRP A 129 -12.57 -8.71 23.71
CA TRP A 129 -13.67 -9.33 24.44
C TRP A 129 -13.96 -8.62 25.77
N LYS A 130 -12.91 -8.32 26.56
CA LYS A 130 -13.02 -7.57 27.83
C LYS A 130 -13.54 -6.14 27.63
N ALA A 131 -13.12 -5.45 26.58
CA ALA A 131 -13.51 -4.08 26.27
C ALA A 131 -14.93 -3.95 25.70
N THR A 132 -15.75 -5.01 25.73
CA THR A 132 -17.13 -5.02 25.19
C THR A 132 -17.23 -4.61 23.71
N PHE A 133 -16.15 -4.75 22.94
CA PHE A 133 -16.18 -4.65 21.47
C PHE A 133 -16.88 -5.90 20.90
N LYS A 134 -18.17 -6.05 21.22
CA LYS A 134 -19.07 -7.07 20.68
C LYS A 134 -19.46 -6.67 19.25
N GLY A 135 -18.59 -7.00 18.30
CA GLY A 135 -18.97 -7.09 16.89
C GLY A 135 -19.04 -5.80 16.06
N ARG A 136 -18.79 -4.60 16.62
CA ARG A 136 -18.62 -3.37 15.80
C ARG A 136 -17.14 -3.05 15.61
N SER A 137 -16.66 -3.36 14.40
CA SER A 137 -15.36 -2.99 13.81
C SER A 137 -14.11 -3.58 14.50
N LYS A 138 -13.85 -4.87 14.27
CA LYS A 138 -12.52 -5.44 14.52
C LYS A 138 -11.49 -4.66 13.68
N PRO A 139 -10.40 -4.13 14.27
CA PRO A 139 -9.35 -3.49 13.51
C PRO A 139 -8.71 -4.51 12.55
N ASN A 140 -8.73 -4.21 11.26
CA ASN A 140 -8.14 -5.10 10.26
C ASN A 140 -6.65 -4.79 10.11
N MET A 141 -5.84 -5.34 11.02
CA MET A 141 -4.40 -5.09 11.06
C MET A 141 -3.71 -5.56 9.78
N GLN A 142 -4.13 -6.70 9.21
CA GLN A 142 -3.57 -7.21 7.96
C GLN A 142 -3.84 -6.27 6.78
N LYS A 143 -5.06 -5.67 6.71
CA LYS A 143 -5.38 -4.65 5.71
C LYS A 143 -4.52 -3.39 5.91
N LEU A 144 -4.35 -2.92 7.16
CA LEU A 144 -3.47 -1.80 7.47
C LEU A 144 -2.01 -2.07 7.07
N GLU A 145 -1.48 -3.24 7.42
CA GLU A 145 -0.13 -3.66 7.02
C GLU A 145 0.06 -3.57 5.52
N ALA A 146 -0.87 -4.14 4.75
CA ALA A 146 -0.82 -4.18 3.29
C ALA A 146 -0.99 -2.79 2.66
N HIS A 147 -1.98 -2.01 3.10
CA HIS A 147 -2.25 -0.68 2.56
C HIS A 147 -1.10 0.30 2.85
N SER A 148 -0.54 0.26 4.06
CA SER A 148 0.58 1.12 4.44
C SER A 148 1.82 0.82 3.60
N ILE A 149 2.19 -0.46 3.44
CA ILE A 149 3.37 -0.82 2.63
C ILE A 149 3.13 -0.58 1.14
N HIS A 150 1.92 -0.85 0.64
CA HIS A 150 1.54 -0.56 -0.74
C HIS A 150 1.70 0.94 -1.04
N CYS A 151 1.14 1.80 -0.19
CA CYS A 151 1.23 3.25 -0.37
C CYS A 151 2.68 3.74 -0.31
N ALA A 152 3.49 3.24 0.65
CA ALA A 152 4.90 3.59 0.76
C ALA A 152 5.69 3.20 -0.50
N LEU A 153 5.51 1.96 -0.97
CA LEU A 153 6.14 1.46 -2.19
C LEU A 153 5.71 2.26 -3.43
N ASN A 154 4.44 2.61 -3.53
CA ASN A 154 3.93 3.40 -4.66
C ASN A 154 4.61 4.79 -4.71
N ILE A 155 4.83 5.43 -3.56
CA ILE A 155 5.62 6.67 -3.47
C ILE A 155 7.06 6.43 -3.93
N LEU A 156 7.72 5.40 -3.42
CA LEU A 156 9.12 5.09 -3.75
C LEU A 156 9.31 4.77 -5.24
N PHE A 157 8.40 3.99 -5.84
CA PHE A 157 8.41 3.70 -7.27
C PHE A 157 8.24 4.97 -8.10
N GLN A 158 7.29 5.84 -7.73
CA GLN A 158 7.04 7.07 -8.47
C GLN A 158 8.21 8.05 -8.36
N LEU A 159 8.80 8.21 -7.16
CA LEU A 159 10.02 9.00 -6.97
C LEU A 159 11.16 8.46 -7.84
N TYR A 160 11.42 7.16 -7.80
CA TYR A 160 12.49 6.55 -8.58
C TYR A 160 12.27 6.71 -10.10
N ALA A 161 11.04 6.48 -10.57
CA ALA A 161 10.67 6.61 -11.98
C ALA A 161 10.84 8.05 -12.51
N GLN A 162 10.49 9.06 -11.71
CA GLN A 162 10.54 10.47 -12.13
C GLN A 162 11.92 11.13 -11.95
N SER A 163 12.90 10.42 -11.41
CA SER A 163 14.21 10.99 -11.09
C SER A 163 15.19 11.07 -12.27
N SER A 164 14.75 10.97 -13.54
CA SER A 164 15.64 10.94 -14.72
C SER A 164 16.64 12.11 -14.83
N ASN A 165 16.33 13.27 -14.24
CA ASN A 165 17.20 14.46 -14.25
C ASN A 165 17.73 14.86 -12.85
N GLY A 166 17.60 13.99 -11.84
CA GLY A 166 18.03 14.27 -10.47
C GLY A 166 19.53 14.02 -10.23
N GLU A 167 20.04 14.51 -9.10
CA GLU A 167 21.39 14.20 -8.65
C GLU A 167 21.59 12.67 -8.48
N PRO A 168 22.73 12.10 -8.93
CA PRO A 168 22.96 10.66 -8.90
C PRO A 168 22.89 10.06 -7.49
N GLU A 169 23.30 10.83 -6.47
CA GLU A 169 23.23 10.42 -5.07
C GLU A 169 21.79 10.23 -4.59
N ILE A 170 20.87 11.10 -5.04
CA ILE A 170 19.46 11.06 -4.67
C ILE A 170 18.77 9.88 -5.36
N ILE A 171 19.07 9.67 -6.64
CA ILE A 171 18.57 8.52 -7.42
C ILE A 171 18.97 7.21 -6.74
N GLU A 172 20.25 7.07 -6.39
CA GLU A 172 20.77 5.86 -5.75
C GLU A 172 20.16 5.65 -4.36
N MET A 173 19.88 6.73 -3.61
CA MET A 173 19.12 6.65 -2.36
C MET A 173 17.71 6.08 -2.57
N PHE A 174 16.95 6.58 -3.55
CA PHE A 174 15.62 6.03 -3.85
C PHE A 174 15.67 4.59 -4.28
N LYS A 175 16.62 4.23 -5.15
CA LYS A 175 16.82 2.86 -5.61
C LYS A 175 17.10 1.93 -4.44
N LYS A 176 18.07 2.24 -3.57
CA LYS A 176 18.40 1.42 -2.40
C LYS A 176 17.20 1.24 -1.48
N GLN A 177 16.47 2.32 -1.19
CA GLN A 177 15.30 2.26 -0.32
C GLN A 177 14.17 1.44 -0.95
N LEU A 178 13.92 1.61 -2.24
CA LEU A 178 12.93 0.84 -3.01
C LEU A 178 13.27 -0.65 -3.01
N GLN A 179 14.48 -1.02 -3.42
CA GLN A 179 14.94 -2.42 -3.48
C GLN A 179 14.85 -3.10 -2.12
N LYS A 180 15.32 -2.42 -1.06
CA LYS A 180 15.21 -2.93 0.32
C LYS A 180 13.77 -3.19 0.72
N THR A 181 12.87 -2.25 0.43
CA THR A 181 11.46 -2.35 0.81
C THR A 181 10.74 -3.43 0.00
N VAL A 182 11.03 -3.55 -1.31
CA VAL A 182 10.48 -4.60 -2.17
C VAL A 182 10.94 -5.98 -1.71
N LYS A 183 12.25 -6.16 -1.47
CA LYS A 183 12.80 -7.42 -0.98
C LYS A 183 12.11 -7.86 0.32
N TYR A 184 12.01 -6.95 1.28
CA TYR A 184 11.29 -7.18 2.54
C TYR A 184 9.82 -7.57 2.31
N ALA A 185 9.10 -6.85 1.43
CA ALA A 185 7.69 -7.11 1.17
C ALA A 185 7.46 -8.51 0.57
N LEU A 186 8.32 -8.93 -0.37
CA LEU A 186 8.25 -10.24 -1.01
C LEU A 186 8.60 -11.36 -0.04
N GLU A 187 9.69 -11.22 0.73
CA GLU A 187 10.06 -12.18 1.77
C GLU A 187 8.93 -12.35 2.79
N TYR A 188 8.34 -11.25 3.26
CA TYR A 188 7.26 -11.32 4.23
C TYR A 188 5.99 -11.96 3.65
N TYR A 189 5.65 -11.64 2.40
CA TYR A 189 4.53 -12.27 1.69
C TYR A 189 4.67 -13.79 1.60
N LEU A 190 5.87 -14.28 1.29
CA LEU A 190 6.17 -15.70 1.12
C LEU A 190 6.19 -16.48 2.44
N THR A 191 6.43 -15.81 3.58
CA THR A 191 6.47 -16.47 4.90
C THR A 191 5.10 -16.76 5.52
N SER A 192 4.02 -16.16 5.01
CA SER A 192 2.69 -16.21 5.63
C SER A 192 1.66 -16.87 4.72
N HIS A 193 1.02 -17.93 5.22
CA HIS A 193 0.08 -18.76 4.43
C HIS A 193 -1.40 -18.53 4.76
N SER A 194 -1.75 -17.48 5.53
CA SER A 194 -3.16 -17.19 5.82
C SER A 194 -3.87 -16.63 4.60
N ASP A 195 -4.99 -17.21 4.18
CA ASP A 195 -5.79 -16.74 3.02
C ASP A 195 -6.19 -15.27 3.14
N THR A 196 -6.61 -14.83 4.33
CA THR A 196 -6.96 -13.43 4.59
C THR A 196 -5.76 -12.51 4.38
N PHE A 197 -4.59 -12.89 4.89
CA PHE A 197 -3.35 -12.15 4.67
C PHE A 197 -3.00 -12.08 3.18
N ARG A 198 -3.02 -13.24 2.51
CA ARG A 198 -2.71 -13.40 1.08
C ARG A 198 -3.64 -12.54 0.22
N SER A 199 -4.91 -12.41 0.59
CA SER A 199 -5.89 -11.58 -0.13
C SER A 199 -5.55 -10.08 -0.10
N TYR A 200 -5.13 -9.55 1.06
CA TYR A 200 -4.73 -8.14 1.17
C TYR A 200 -3.38 -7.89 0.53
N TRP A 201 -2.42 -8.79 0.71
CA TRP A 201 -1.08 -8.64 0.16
C TRP A 201 -0.98 -8.91 -1.34
N LEU A 202 -1.99 -9.55 -1.94
CA LEU A 202 -2.11 -9.71 -3.38
C LEU A 202 -1.96 -8.36 -4.10
N THR A 203 -2.60 -7.31 -3.58
CA THR A 203 -2.54 -5.96 -4.16
C THR A 203 -1.13 -5.38 -4.08
N VAL A 204 -0.41 -5.62 -2.98
CA VAL A 204 0.98 -5.19 -2.77
C VAL A 204 1.90 -5.83 -3.81
N VAL A 205 1.87 -7.15 -3.92
CA VAL A 205 2.75 -7.89 -4.85
C VAL A 205 2.43 -7.53 -6.30
N GLN A 206 1.14 -7.44 -6.64
CA GLN A 206 0.73 -7.02 -7.96
C GLN A 206 1.21 -5.60 -8.30
N MET A 207 1.10 -4.67 -7.34
CA MET A 207 1.58 -3.30 -7.51
C MET A 207 3.09 -3.25 -7.73
N ILE A 208 3.88 -4.03 -6.97
CA ILE A 208 5.32 -4.15 -7.17
C ILE A 208 5.63 -4.60 -8.61
N LEU A 209 4.96 -5.66 -9.07
CA LEU A 209 5.20 -6.22 -10.40
C LEU A 209 4.79 -5.25 -11.52
N ASN A 210 3.60 -4.65 -11.41
CA ASN A 210 3.12 -3.68 -12.39
C ASN A 210 4.03 -2.45 -12.45
N ARG A 211 4.37 -1.85 -11.30
CA ARG A 211 5.25 -0.66 -11.28
C ARG A 211 6.64 -0.96 -11.80
N THR A 212 7.18 -2.15 -11.51
CA THR A 212 8.44 -2.61 -12.11
C THR A 212 8.32 -2.67 -13.63
N CYS A 213 7.21 -3.19 -14.15
CA CYS A 213 6.90 -3.21 -15.57
C CYS A 213 6.64 -1.83 -16.19
N ASP A 214 6.29 -0.82 -15.41
CA ASP A 214 5.99 0.54 -15.88
C ASP A 214 7.19 1.48 -15.78
N LEU A 215 8.30 1.04 -15.16
CA LEU A 215 9.50 1.88 -15.03
C LEU A 215 10.04 2.30 -16.40
N PRO A 216 10.59 3.52 -16.54
CA PRO A 216 11.40 3.91 -17.70
C PRO A 216 12.59 2.95 -17.93
N ASN A 217 13.03 2.78 -19.18
CA ASN A 217 14.07 1.81 -19.55
C ASN A 217 15.41 2.05 -18.82
N ASP A 218 15.82 3.32 -18.71
CA ASP A 218 16.98 3.77 -17.93
C ASP A 218 16.92 3.29 -16.47
N ARG A 219 15.76 3.49 -15.82
CA ARG A 219 15.56 3.08 -14.43
C ARG A 219 15.41 1.57 -14.27
N PHE A 220 14.78 0.91 -15.24
CA PHE A 220 14.62 -0.53 -15.24
C PHE A 220 15.97 -1.26 -15.30
N ASP A 221 16.90 -0.76 -16.13
CA ASP A 221 18.24 -1.34 -16.26
C ASP A 221 19.09 -1.20 -15.00
N GLU A 222 18.94 -0.09 -14.28
CA GLU A 222 19.68 0.22 -13.06
C GLU A 222 19.27 -0.62 -11.85
N LEU A 223 18.12 -1.30 -11.87
CA LEU A 223 17.65 -2.17 -10.79
C LEU A 223 18.60 -3.35 -10.50
N GLY A 224 19.43 -3.75 -11.47
CA GLY A 224 20.47 -4.75 -11.26
C GLY A 224 19.97 -6.18 -10.97
N VAL A 225 20.92 -7.08 -10.69
CA VAL A 225 20.67 -8.53 -10.56
C VAL A 225 19.94 -8.87 -9.26
N GLU A 226 20.33 -8.28 -8.14
CA GLU A 226 19.75 -8.57 -6.81
C GLU A 226 18.24 -8.35 -6.76
N PHE A 227 17.76 -7.27 -7.41
CA PHE A 227 16.34 -7.00 -7.52
C PHE A 227 15.61 -8.08 -8.34
N ARG A 228 16.20 -8.50 -9.46
CA ARG A 228 15.64 -9.58 -10.30
C ARG A 228 15.53 -10.90 -9.54
N LEU A 229 16.59 -11.28 -8.81
CA LEU A 229 16.60 -12.49 -7.99
C LEU A 229 15.57 -12.43 -6.84
N SER A 230 15.29 -11.24 -6.31
CA SER A 230 14.22 -11.08 -5.31
C SER A 230 12.85 -11.46 -5.88
N LEU A 231 12.60 -11.18 -7.16
CA LEU A 231 11.34 -11.51 -7.84
C LEU A 231 11.22 -12.99 -8.24
N THR A 232 12.34 -13.69 -8.48
CA THR A 232 12.29 -15.11 -8.87
C THR A 232 11.76 -16.00 -7.76
N SER A 233 11.84 -15.57 -6.50
CA SER A 233 11.22 -16.26 -5.36
C SER A 233 9.70 -16.48 -5.53
N LEU A 234 9.02 -15.62 -6.30
CA LEU A 234 7.60 -15.78 -6.61
C LEU A 234 7.32 -16.88 -7.65
N ILE A 235 8.32 -17.31 -8.42
CA ILE A 235 8.18 -18.36 -9.44
C ILE A 235 7.99 -19.73 -8.78
N GLU A 236 8.69 -19.96 -7.67
CA GLU A 236 8.64 -21.21 -6.91
C GLU A 236 7.35 -21.33 -6.06
N SER A 237 6.64 -20.23 -5.86
CA SER A 237 5.43 -20.16 -5.05
C SER A 237 4.15 -20.43 -5.87
N GLU A 238 3.17 -21.08 -5.26
CA GLU A 238 1.85 -21.30 -5.84
C GLU A 238 1.01 -20.02 -5.83
N GLU A 239 1.23 -19.16 -6.82
CA GLU A 239 0.60 -17.85 -6.90
C GLU A 239 -0.71 -17.83 -7.71
N GLN A 240 -1.61 -16.90 -7.34
CA GLN A 240 -2.85 -16.65 -8.10
C GLN A 240 -2.54 -16.26 -9.56
N PRO A 241 -3.42 -16.58 -10.54
CA PRO A 241 -3.19 -16.30 -11.96
C PRO A 241 -2.81 -14.85 -12.25
N ILE A 242 -3.34 -13.91 -11.47
CA ILE A 242 -3.08 -12.47 -11.63
C ILE A 242 -1.63 -12.09 -11.32
N ILE A 243 -1.03 -12.67 -10.28
CA ILE A 243 0.39 -12.48 -9.94
C ILE A 243 1.25 -13.18 -10.97
N ARG A 244 0.91 -14.41 -11.36
CA ARG A 244 1.65 -15.14 -12.41
C ARG A 244 1.68 -14.37 -13.73
N SER A 245 0.56 -13.79 -14.14
CA SER A 245 0.47 -12.96 -15.34
C SER A 245 1.33 -11.69 -15.22
N ALA A 246 1.28 -10.98 -14.09
CA ALA A 246 2.11 -9.81 -13.85
C ALA A 246 3.61 -10.14 -13.81
N LEU A 247 3.98 -11.24 -13.14
CA LEU A 247 5.35 -11.74 -13.05
C LEU A 247 5.89 -12.15 -14.43
N HIS A 248 5.06 -12.84 -15.23
CA HIS A 248 5.40 -13.18 -16.60
C HIS A 248 5.77 -11.94 -17.43
N ARG A 249 4.99 -10.84 -17.33
CA ARG A 249 5.31 -9.58 -18.03
C ARG A 249 6.65 -8.99 -17.58
N VAL A 250 6.94 -9.03 -16.28
CA VAL A 250 8.20 -8.52 -15.72
C VAL A 250 9.38 -9.35 -16.21
N VAL A 251 9.28 -10.68 -16.15
CA VAL A 251 10.31 -11.61 -16.64
C VAL A 251 10.51 -11.46 -18.14
N GLN A 252 9.43 -11.38 -18.91
CA GLN A 252 9.50 -11.14 -20.36
C GLN A 252 10.24 -9.83 -20.64
N ARG A 253 9.92 -8.74 -19.92
CA ARG A 253 10.63 -7.47 -20.05
C ARG A 253 12.13 -7.61 -19.73
N PHE A 254 12.50 -8.35 -18.69
CA PHE A 254 13.92 -8.60 -18.38
C PHE A 254 14.65 -9.35 -19.49
N ILE A 255 13.97 -10.26 -20.20
CA ILE A 255 14.57 -11.04 -21.28
C ILE A 255 14.66 -10.23 -22.58
N THR A 256 13.61 -9.50 -22.93
CA THR A 256 13.53 -8.76 -24.21
C THR A 256 14.25 -7.42 -24.18
N HIS A 257 14.52 -6.88 -23.00
CA HIS A 257 15.23 -5.61 -22.85
C HIS A 257 16.73 -5.85 -22.98
N GLU A 258 17.24 -5.84 -24.22
CA GLU A 258 18.67 -5.80 -24.48
C GLU A 258 19.21 -4.41 -24.08
N ARG A 259 20.12 -4.36 -23.11
CA ARG A 259 20.91 -3.15 -22.88
C ARG A 259 21.64 -2.82 -24.18
N PRO A 260 21.52 -1.61 -24.73
CA PRO A 260 22.34 -1.24 -25.87
C PRO A 260 23.81 -1.41 -25.47
N ASN A 261 24.51 -2.29 -26.18
CA ASN A 261 25.93 -2.59 -25.98
C ASN A 261 26.75 -1.31 -25.96
N SER A 262 27.06 -0.78 -24.78
CA SER A 262 28.10 0.22 -24.58
C SER A 262 29.47 -0.47 -24.58
N SER A 263 29.80 -1.16 -25.66
CA SER A 263 31.10 -1.75 -25.98
C SER A 263 30.96 -2.46 -27.31
N ILE A 264 31.37 -1.84 -28.40
CA ILE A 264 32.06 -2.44 -29.55
C ILE A 264 32.21 -1.33 -30.61
N ASN A 265 33.47 -1.09 -30.99
CA ASN A 265 34.01 -0.17 -32.02
C ASN A 265 34.26 1.28 -31.55
N THR A 266 35.50 1.79 -31.49
CA THR A 266 36.57 1.60 -32.47
C THR A 266 37.96 1.76 -31.79
N ILE A 267 38.69 0.66 -31.66
CA ILE A 267 40.16 0.68 -31.74
C ILE A 267 40.48 0.16 -33.13
N SER A 268 40.86 1.07 -34.02
CA SER A 268 41.80 0.90 -35.14
C SER A 268 41.86 2.23 -35.88
#